data_AF-A0A1I1UA90-F1
#
_entry.id   AF-A0A1I1UA90-F1
#
_cell.length_a   1.000
_cell.length_b   1.000
_cell.length_c   1.000
_cell.angle_alpha   90.00
_cell.angle_beta   90.00
_cell.angle_gamma   90.00
#
_symmetry.space_group_name_H-M   'P 1'
#
loop_
_entity.id
_entity.type
_entity.pdbx_description
1 polymer ?
#
loop_
_entity_poly.entity_id
_entity_poly.type
_entity_poly.pdbx_seq_one_letter_code
_entity_poly.pdbx_strand_id
1 'polypeptide(L)' 'MTAQETEALQFLIDRARKVGMTEKEVTEQRRSFAYGNSAFENSRITREMIDQEADKLGL' A
#
# COMPACT_ATOMS: atom_id res chain seq x y z
N MET A 1 -10.31 -11.44 20.18
CA MET A 1 -8.90 -11.16 20.49
C MET A 1 -8.67 -11.30 21.98
N THR A 2 -7.61 -11.99 22.38
CA THR A 2 -7.14 -12.09 23.75
C THR A 2 -6.35 -10.84 24.16
N ALA A 3 -6.06 -10.68 25.45
CA ALA A 3 -5.17 -9.61 25.94
C ALA A 3 -3.78 -9.71 25.31
N GLN A 4 -3.23 -10.93 25.23
CA GLN A 4 -1.94 -11.20 24.60
C GLN A 4 -1.92 -10.84 23.11
N GLU A 5 -2.99 -11.15 22.37
CA GLU A 5 -3.11 -10.78 20.94
C GLU A 5 -3.18 -9.26 20.75
N THR A 6 -3.82 -8.56 21.69
CA THR A 6 -3.93 -7.09 21.66
C THR A 6 -2.58 -6.43 21.92
N GLU A 7 -1.81 -6.93 22.90
CA GLU A 7 -0.45 -6.45 23.18
C GLU A 7 0.51 -6.73 22.01
N ALA A 8 0.44 -7.92 21.42
CA ALA A 8 1.23 -8.26 20.25
C ALA A 8 0.91 -7.36 19.05
N LEU A 9 -0.37 -7.07 18.79
CA LEU A 9 -0.79 -6.15 17.75
C LEU A 9 -0.28 -4.73 18.02
N GLN A 10 -0.41 -4.25 19.27
CA GLN A 10 0.06 -2.93 19.66
C GLN A 10 1.57 -2.79 19.45
N PHE A 11 2.34 -3.82 19.83
CA PHE A 11 3.78 -3.87 19.58
C PHE A 11 4.09 -3.69 18.08
N LEU A 12 3.42 -4.44 17.20
CA LEU A 12 3.64 -4.33 15.75
C LEU A 12 3.29 -2.95 15.21
N ILE A 13 2.18 -2.36 15.64
CA ILE A 13 1.76 -1.00 15.25
C ILE A 13 2.82 0.03 15.65
N ASP A 14 3.34 -0.06 16.88
CA ASP A 14 4.34 0.90 17.38
C ASP A 14 5.70 0.76 16.68
N ARG A 15 6.03 -0.43 16.17
CA ARG A 15 7.18 -0.63 15.28
C ARG A 15 6.93 -0.05 13.90
N ALA A 16 5.76 -0.32 13.30
CA ALA A 16 5.40 0.15 11.96
C ALA A 16 5.36 1.68 11.87
N ARG A 17 4.83 2.37 12.90
CA ARG A 17 4.77 3.84 12.98
C ARG A 17 6.12 4.54 12.89
N LYS A 18 7.22 3.84 13.24
CA LYS A 18 8.59 4.39 13.21
C LYS A 18 9.27 4.22 11.86
N VAL A 19 8.66 3.49 10.93
CA VAL A 19 9.20 3.31 9.58
C VAL A 19 8.90 4.57 8.78
N GLY A 20 9.94 5.30 8.41
CA GLY A 20 9.85 6.39 7.43
C GLY A 20 10.04 5.82 6.03
N MET A 21 9.08 6.06 5.14
CA MET A 21 9.21 5.73 3.72
C MET A 21 9.81 6.91 2.96
N THR A 22 10.68 6.60 2.01
CA THR A 22 11.12 7.57 0.99
C THR A 22 9.95 7.95 0.07
N GLU A 23 10.04 9.10 -0.60
CA GLU A 23 9.00 9.53 -1.55
C GLU A 23 8.72 8.47 -2.63
N LYS A 24 9.79 7.82 -3.13
CA LYS A 24 9.68 6.72 -4.08
C LYS A 24 8.88 5.53 -3.51
N GLU A 25 9.16 5.13 -2.27
CA GLU A 25 8.43 4.04 -1.63
C GLU A 25 6.95 4.38 -1.39
N VAL A 26 6.64 5.62 -1.03
CA VAL A 26 5.25 6.09 -0.88
C VAL A 26 4.52 6.03 -2.23
N THR A 27 5.15 6.50 -3.31
CA THR A 27 4.58 6.40 -4.67
C THR A 27 4.36 4.94 -5.07
N GLU A 28 5.36 4.07 -4.90
CA GLU A 28 5.22 2.65 -5.23
C GLU A 28 4.13 1.95 -4.42
N GLN A 29 3.98 2.31 -3.13
CA GLN A 29 2.90 1.80 -2.29
C GLN A 29 1.53 2.23 -2.83
N ARG A 30 1.37 3.50 -3.22
CA ARG A 30 0.13 4.03 -3.81
C ARG A 30 -0.22 3.32 -5.12
N ARG A 31 0.75 3.15 -6.03
CA ARG A 31 0.59 2.42 -7.29
C ARG A 31 0.19 0.96 -7.04
N SER A 32 0.87 0.30 -6.12
CA SER A 32 0.58 -1.09 -5.74
C SER A 32 -0.81 -1.23 -5.12
N PHE A 33 -1.24 -0.28 -4.30
CA PHE A 33 -2.59 -0.27 -3.73
C PHE A 33 -3.66 -0.08 -4.80
N ALA A 34 -3.48 0.87 -5.73
CA ALA A 34 -4.41 1.09 -6.83
C ALA A 34 -4.53 -0.15 -7.73
N TYR A 35 -3.40 -0.78 -8.09
CA TYR A 35 -3.41 -2.02 -8.86
C TYR A 35 -4.06 -3.18 -8.10
N GLY A 36 -3.67 -3.42 -6.84
CA GLY A 36 -4.20 -4.53 -6.05
C GLY A 36 -5.72 -4.50 -5.90
N ASN A 37 -6.30 -3.32 -5.64
CA ASN A 37 -7.75 -3.19 -5.53
C ASN A 37 -8.44 -3.33 -6.89
N SER A 38 -7.91 -2.70 -7.94
CA SER A 38 -8.57 -2.67 -9.25
C SER A 38 -8.46 -3.98 -10.02
N ALA A 39 -7.31 -4.66 -9.96
CA ALA A 39 -7.10 -5.94 -10.63
C ALA A 39 -7.89 -7.08 -9.98
N PHE A 40 -8.17 -6.98 -8.68
CA PHE A 40 -9.05 -7.91 -7.98
C PHE A 40 -10.48 -7.88 -8.55
N GLU A 41 -11.00 -6.68 -8.84
CA GLU A 41 -12.36 -6.48 -9.38
C GLU A 41 -12.44 -6.63 -10.90
N ASN A 42 -11.37 -6.28 -11.63
CA ASN A 42 -11.35 -6.29 -13.09
C ASN A 42 -9.95 -6.68 -13.61
N SER A 43 -9.83 -7.92 -14.06
CA SER A 43 -8.59 -8.48 -14.60
C SER A 43 -8.07 -7.81 -15.87
N ARG A 44 -8.86 -6.94 -16.52
CA ARG A 44 -8.41 -6.14 -17.67
C ARG A 44 -7.60 -4.92 -17.28
N ILE A 45 -7.63 -4.53 -16.00
CA ILE A 45 -6.81 -3.44 -15.48
C ILE A 45 -5.41 -4.01 -15.20
N THR A 46 -4.41 -3.52 -15.93
CA THR A 46 -3.03 -4.00 -15.81
C THR A 46 -2.19 -3.07 -14.94
N ARG A 47 -1.01 -3.56 -14.52
CA ARG A 47 -0.07 -2.76 -13.73
C ARG A 47 0.42 -1.55 -14.52
N GLU A 48 0.67 -1.74 -15.81
CA GLU A 48 1.13 -0.69 -16.73
C GLU A 48 0.08 0.41 -16.90
N MET A 49 -1.22 0.07 -16.92
CA MET A 49 -2.28 1.09 -16.94
C MET A 49 -2.23 1.96 -15.68
N ILE A 50 -2.05 1.36 -14.50
CA ILE A 50 -1.95 2.11 -13.24
C ILE A 50 -0.70 3.00 -13.23
N ASP A 51 0.45 2.49 -13.69
CA ASP A 51 1.68 3.27 -13.76
C ASP A 51 1.52 4.50 -14.67
N GLN A 52 0.89 4.32 -15.85
CA GLN A 52 0.61 5.43 -16.78
C GLN A 52 -0.34 6.48 -16.19
N GLU A 53 -1.41 6.06 -15.49
CA GLU A 53 -2.33 7.01 -14.85
C GLU A 53 -1.69 7.71 -13.64
N ALA A 54 -0.83 7.02 -12.88
CA ALA A 54 -0.06 7.64 -11.80
C ALA A 54 0.87 8.74 -12.35
N ASP A 55 1.59 8.47 -13.44
CA ASP A 55 2.47 9.46 -14.10
C ASP A 55 1.69 10.70 -14.54
N LYS A 56 0.47 10.53 -15.11
CA LYS A 56 -0.40 11.66 -15.51
C LYS A 56 -0.87 12.51 -14.33
N LEU A 57 -1.01 11.91 -13.15
CA LEU A 57 -1.36 12.60 -11.90
C LEU A 57 -0.14 13.24 -11.21
N GLY A 58 1.07 13.06 -11.75
CA GLY A 58 2.31 13.56 -11.18
C GLY A 58 2.76 12.78 -9.94
N LEU A 59 2.43 11.49 -9.86
CA LEU A 59 2.79 10.59 -8.76
C LEU A 59 4.01 9.74 -9.07
#